data_AF-A0A935ZZ01-F1
#
_entry.id   AF-A0A935ZZ01-F1
#
_cell.length_a   1.000
_cell.length_b   1.000
_cell.length_c   1.000
_cell.angle_alpha   90.00
_cell.angle_beta   90.00
_cell.angle_gamma   90.00
#
_symmetry.space_group_name_H-M   'P 1'
#
loop_
_entity.id
_entity.type
_entity.pdbx_description
1 polymer ?
#
loop_
_entity_poly.entity_id
_entity_poly.type
_entity_poly.pdbx_seq_one_letter_code
_entity_poly.pdbx_strand_id
1 'polypeptide(L)'
;MVVNSALSAGGTISAVTDGSSGTLTLNDHTGSVLRWEESPDNQRWFVLGNQGNALTYIGLNETTSFRARVKNGSCPEVLSEPIQMTP
;
A
#
# COMPACT_ATOMS: atom_id res chain seq x y z
N MET A 1 -9.73 -23.56 -21.87
CA MET A 1 -9.37 -22.20 -21.43
C MET A 1 -8.47 -22.35 -20.22
N VAL A 2 -7.14 -22.23 -20.39
CA VAL A 2 -6.26 -22.11 -19.22
C VAL A 2 -6.47 -20.71 -18.67
N VAL A 3 -7.14 -20.58 -17.54
CA VAL A 3 -7.10 -19.33 -16.80
C VAL A 3 -5.74 -19.31 -16.10
N ASN A 4 -4.72 -18.79 -16.78
CA ASN A 4 -3.55 -18.25 -16.09
C ASN A 4 -3.99 -16.97 -15.37
N SER A 5 -4.92 -17.11 -14.43
CA SER A 5 -5.27 -16.05 -13.50
C SER A 5 -4.12 -15.96 -12.51
N ALA A 6 -3.13 -15.13 -12.83
CA ALA A 6 -2.08 -14.78 -11.90
C ALA A 6 -2.75 -14.32 -10.59
N LEU A 7 -2.34 -14.94 -9.47
CA LEU A 7 -2.85 -14.59 -8.14
C LEU A 7 -2.59 -13.09 -7.89
N SER A 8 -3.48 -12.45 -7.13
CA SER A 8 -3.22 -11.08 -6.69
C SER A 8 -1.95 -11.08 -5.83
N ALA A 9 -1.05 -10.13 -6.09
CA ALA A 9 0.18 -9.98 -5.32
C ALA A 9 0.23 -8.56 -4.77
N GLY A 10 0.42 -8.45 -3.45
CA GLY A 10 0.43 -7.18 -2.75
C GLY A 10 1.59 -6.28 -3.13
N GLY A 11 2.73 -6.85 -3.52
CA GLY A 11 3.95 -6.12 -3.87
C GLY A 11 4.71 -5.59 -2.65
N THR A 12 5.80 -4.88 -2.94
CA THR A 12 6.71 -4.28 -1.95
C THR A 12 6.63 -2.77 -2.03
N ILE A 13 6.53 -2.10 -0.88
CA ILE A 13 6.52 -0.63 -0.83
C ILE A 13 7.95 -0.12 -0.72
N SER A 14 8.33 0.81 -1.59
CA SER A 14 9.54 1.60 -1.48
C SER A 14 9.18 3.02 -1.06
N ALA A 15 9.90 3.56 -0.07
CA ALA A 15 9.67 4.92 0.42
C ALA A 15 10.81 5.85 -0.01
N VAL A 16 10.43 7.03 -0.49
CA VAL A 16 11.31 8.19 -0.61
C VAL A 16 10.77 9.25 0.32
N THR A 17 11.48 9.53 1.42
CA THR A 17 10.99 10.36 2.52
C THR A 17 12.04 11.37 2.98
N ASP A 18 11.58 12.53 3.42
CA ASP A 18 12.34 13.54 4.16
C ASP A 18 12.14 13.45 5.69
N GLY A 19 11.43 12.41 6.16
CA GLY A 19 11.05 12.16 7.54
C GLY A 19 9.55 12.33 7.72
N SER A 20 9.10 13.58 7.84
CA SER A 20 7.69 13.92 8.06
C SER A 20 6.85 13.99 6.78
N SER A 21 7.47 14.02 5.60
CA SER A 21 6.77 13.89 4.32
C SER A 21 7.50 12.92 3.40
N GLY A 22 6.77 12.33 2.47
CA GLY A 22 7.37 11.37 1.55
C GLY A 22 6.39 10.81 0.54
N THR A 23 6.93 10.09 -0.43
CA THR A 23 6.17 9.32 -1.42
C THR A 23 6.50 7.85 -1.27
N LEU A 24 5.46 7.04 -1.11
CA LEU A 24 5.49 5.60 -1.10
C LEU A 24 5.11 5.09 -2.48
N THR A 25 5.91 4.21 -3.06
CA THR A 25 5.65 3.59 -4.37
C THR A 25 5.51 2.09 -4.18
N LEU A 26 4.42 1.52 -4.69
CA LEU A 26 4.17 0.09 -4.70
C LEU A 26 4.78 -0.55 -5.94
N ASN A 27 5.74 -1.44 -5.73
CA ASN A 27 6.44 -2.18 -6.77
C ASN A 27 6.07 -3.67 -6.72
N ASP A 28 6.34 -4.39 -7.80
CA ASP A 28 6.17 -5.85 -7.88
C ASP A 28 4.77 -6.37 -7.51
N HIS A 29 3.73 -5.55 -7.70
CA HIS A 29 2.34 -5.93 -7.44
C HIS A 29 1.69 -6.58 -8.68
N THR A 30 0.74 -7.49 -8.44
CA THR A 30 -0.06 -8.12 -9.51
C THR A 30 -1.54 -7.81 -9.29
N GLY A 31 -2.11 -7.03 -10.19
CA GLY A 31 -3.48 -6.50 -10.09
C GLY A 31 -3.50 -4.97 -9.98
N SER A 32 -4.68 -4.40 -9.75
CA SER A 32 -4.85 -2.95 -9.57
C SER A 32 -4.86 -2.59 -8.09
N VAL A 33 -4.22 -1.46 -7.74
CA VAL A 33 -4.33 -0.91 -6.39
C VAL A 33 -5.76 -0.38 -6.20
N LEU A 34 -6.46 -0.93 -5.21
CA LEU A 34 -7.81 -0.52 -4.85
C LEU A 34 -7.78 0.70 -3.93
N ARG A 35 -6.89 0.67 -2.93
CA ARG A 35 -6.76 1.71 -1.92
C ARG A 35 -5.48 1.57 -1.13
N TRP A 36 -5.05 2.67 -0.55
CA TRP A 36 -4.04 2.70 0.50
C TRP A 36 -4.70 2.75 1.88
N GLU A 37 -4.02 2.16 2.85
CA GLU A 37 -4.41 2.17 4.25
C GLU A 37 -3.23 2.59 5.13
N GLU A 38 -3.53 3.34 6.19
CA GLU A 38 -2.56 3.73 7.21
C GLU A 38 -2.96 3.21 8.59
N SER A 39 -1.99 3.03 9.47
CA SER A 39 -2.22 2.62 10.85
C SER A 39 -1.14 3.18 11.77
N PRO A 40 -1.51 3.96 12.81
CA PRO A 40 -0.55 4.45 13.80
C PRO A 40 -0.11 3.35 14.79
N ASP A 41 -0.88 2.26 14.90
CA ASP A 41 -0.69 1.20 15.92
C ASP A 41 -0.56 -0.21 15.34
N ASN A 42 -0.52 -0.35 14.01
CA ASN A 42 -0.56 -1.62 13.26
C ASN A 42 -1.78 -2.51 13.53
N GLN A 43 -2.75 -2.04 14.34
CA GLN A 43 -3.95 -2.78 14.70
C GLN A 43 -5.15 -2.24 13.92
N ARG A 44 -5.36 -0.92 13.93
CA ARG A 44 -6.47 -0.27 13.23
C ARG A 44 -5.99 0.40 11.96
N TRP A 45 -6.56 0.00 10.84
CA TRP A 45 -6.19 0.50 9.52
C TRP A 45 -7.27 1.43 8.97
N PHE A 46 -6.89 2.67 8.71
CA PHE A 46 -7.71 3.72 8.14
C PHE A 46 -7.49 3.79 6.64
N VAL A 47 -8.57 3.96 5.86
CA VAL A 47 -8.49 4.03 4.40
C VAL A 47 -8.16 5.45 3.96
N LEU A 48 -7.06 5.62 3.24
CA LEU A 48 -6.64 6.89 2.65
C LEU A 48 -7.26 7.17 1.28
N GLY A 49 -7.80 6.13 0.64
CA GLY A 49 -8.42 6.20 -0.70
C GLY A 49 -7.57 5.56 -1.79
N ASN A 50 -8.01 5.72 -3.05
CA ASN A 50 -7.29 5.19 -4.21
C ASN A 50 -6.36 6.24 -4.80
N GLN A 51 -5.05 6.10 -4.55
CA GLN A 51 -4.01 6.93 -5.16
C GLN A 51 -3.22 6.18 -6.25
N GLY A 52 -3.71 5.03 -6.70
CA GLY A 52 -2.96 4.17 -7.61
C GLY A 52 -1.74 3.55 -6.92
N ASN A 53 -0.65 3.41 -7.65
CA ASN A 53 0.58 2.75 -7.17
C ASN A 53 1.52 3.69 -6.39
N ALA A 54 1.23 4.98 -6.29
CA ALA A 54 1.99 5.91 -5.47
C ALA A 54 1.08 6.60 -4.44
N LEU A 55 1.56 6.73 -3.21
CA LEU A 55 0.90 7.47 -2.13
C LEU A 55 1.86 8.53 -1.62
N THR A 56 1.43 9.80 -1.64
CA THR A 56 2.19 10.89 -1.01
C THR A 56 1.56 11.21 0.34
N TYR A 57 2.37 11.14 1.40
CA TYR A 57 1.98 11.58 2.74
C TYR A 57 2.74 12.86 3.11
N ILE A 58 2.08 13.73 3.86
CA ILE A 58 2.64 15.01 4.33
C ILE A 58 2.28 15.22 5.80
N GLY A 59 3.24 15.72 6.57
CA GLY A 59 3.01 16.10 7.97
C GLY A 59 2.78 14.91 8.92
N LEU A 60 3.56 13.84 8.78
CA LEU A 60 3.59 12.77 9.78
C LEU A 60 4.02 13.35 11.13
N ASN A 61 3.20 13.16 12.17
CA ASN A 61 3.52 13.60 13.54
C ASN A 61 3.93 12.43 14.44
N GLU A 62 3.50 11.21 14.09
CA GLU A 62 3.73 10.00 14.84
C GLU A 62 4.09 8.86 13.89
N THR A 63 4.74 7.83 14.43
CA THR A 63 5.05 6.60 13.68
C THR A 63 3.79 6.02 13.08
N THR A 64 3.73 5.97 11.75
CA THR A 64 2.54 5.52 11.00
C THR A 64 2.96 4.48 9.98
N SER A 65 2.27 3.35 9.95
CA SER A 65 2.48 2.32 8.96
C SER A 65 1.51 2.46 7.81
N PHE A 66 1.99 2.17 6.60
CA PHE A 66 1.22 2.25 5.37
C PHE A 66 1.23 0.91 4.66
N ARG A 67 0.09 0.54 4.06
CA ARG A 67 -0.03 -0.64 3.19
C ARG A 67 -0.99 -0.39 2.04
N ALA A 68 -0.77 -1.05 0.92
CA ALA A 68 -1.66 -1.02 -0.23
C ALA A 68 -2.53 -2.29 -0.29
N ARG A 69 -3.77 -2.13 -0.75
CA ARG A 69 -4.64 -3.25 -1.14
C ARG A 69 -4.67 -3.38 -2.65
N VAL A 70 -4.32 -4.56 -3.14
CA VAL A 70 -4.26 -4.88 -4.56
C VAL A 70 -5.25 -5.99 -4.88
N LYS A 71 -5.95 -5.87 -6.01
CA LYS A 71 -6.85 -6.90 -6.49
C LYS A 71 -6.69 -7.13 -7.99
N ASN A 72 -6.52 -8.38 -8.39
CA ASN A 72 -6.45 -8.78 -9.79
C ASN A 72 -7.77 -9.41 -10.26
N GLY A 73 -8.66 -8.62 -10.89
CA GLY A 73 -9.92 -9.12 -11.44
C GLY A 73 -10.82 -9.82 -10.40
N SER A 74 -11.09 -11.10 -10.61
CA SER A 74 -11.91 -11.93 -9.71
C SER A 74 -11.12 -12.58 -8.56
N CYS A 75 -9.79 -12.43 -8.52
CA CYS A 75 -8.99 -12.94 -7.41
C CYS A 75 -9.33 -12.19 -6.10
N PRO A 76 -9.16 -12.83 -4.93
CA PRO A 76 -9.27 -12.13 -3.66
C PRO A 76 -8.29 -10.97 -3.59
N GLU A 77 -8.64 -9.94 -2.82
CA GLU A 77 -7.73 -8.84 -2.55
C GLU A 77 -6.55 -9.32 -1.69
N VAL A 78 -5.38 -8.79 -1.98
CA VAL A 78 -4.13 -9.09 -1.28
C VAL A 78 -3.51 -7.78 -0.81
N LEU A 79 -2.95 -7.82 0.39
CA LEU A 79 -2.28 -6.71 1.03
C LEU A 79 -0.80 -6.73 0.67
N SER A 80 -0.21 -5.55 0.46
CA SER A 80 1.24 -5.39 0.42
C SER A 80 1.84 -5.63 1.80
N GLU A 81 3.16 -5.84 1.85
CA GLU A 81 3.89 -5.71 3.11
C GLU A 81 3.75 -4.28 3.64
N PRO A 82 3.40 -4.09 4.93
CA PRO A 82 3.27 -2.76 5.51
C PRO A 82 4.66 -2.16 5.72
N ILE A 83 4.80 -0.87 5.41
CA ILE A 83 6.01 -0.10 5.68
C ILE A 83 5.74 0.91 6.80
N GLN A 84 6.63 0.97 7.78
CA GLN A 84 6.51 1.90 8.92
C GLN A 84 7.32 3.16 8.65
N MET A 85 6.67 4.32 8.68
CA MET A 85 7.31 5.63 8.55
C MET A 85 7.39 6.30 9.92
N THR A 86 8.52 6.96 10.18
CA THR A 86 8.75 7.76 11.38
C THR A 86 9.12 9.17 10.94
N PRO A 87 8.59 10.21 11.61
CA PRO A 87 8.90 11.60 11.31
C PRO A 87 10.39 11.93 11.51
#